data_AF-A0A7S1V9G4-F1
#
_entry.id   AF-A0A7S1V9G4-F1
#
_cell.length_a   1.000
_cell.length_b   1.000
_cell.length_c   1.000
_cell.angle_alpha   90.00
_cell.angle_beta   90.00
_cell.angle_gamma   90.00
#
_symmetry.space_group_name_H-M   'P 1'
#
loop_
_entity.id
_entity.type
_entity.pdbx_description
1 polymer ?
#
loop_
_entity_poly.entity_id
_entity_poly.type
_entity_poly.pdbx_seq_one_letter_code
_entity_poly.pdbx_strand_id
1 'polypeptide(L)'
;NTSTTTTVCSTMEIAGTLHNIGNLFQQMDDYPNALRCFLETKRIQTRLLGETHLQVARTTAAIGHLHFEQSHFKLSLASYQEARDVFWQVQSLDEWKQTKLDIQEVEELILEEEEQQQGNGDNNNK
;
A
#
# COMPACT_ATOMS: atom_id res chain seq x y z
N ASN A 1 -16.30 27.86 14.84
CA ASN A 1 -15.72 26.50 14.95
C ASN A 1 -16.59 25.43 14.29
N THR A 2 -17.88 25.65 14.03
CA THR A 2 -18.77 24.68 13.37
C THR A 2 -18.46 24.47 11.88
N SER A 3 -18.13 25.53 11.13
CA SER A 3 -17.82 25.42 9.69
C SER A 3 -16.56 24.61 9.40
N THR A 4 -15.53 24.72 10.24
CA THR A 4 -14.27 23.96 10.07
C THR A 4 -14.47 22.47 10.33
N THR A 5 -15.28 22.09 11.30
CA THR A 5 -15.56 20.68 11.61
C THR A 5 -16.41 20.03 10.52
N THR A 6 -17.39 20.75 9.95
CA THR A 6 -18.21 20.24 8.83
C THR A 6 -17.38 20.05 7.55
N THR A 7 -16.44 20.97 7.24
CA THR A 7 -15.53 20.81 6.10
C THR A 7 -14.54 19.67 6.31
N VAL A 8 -14.03 19.47 7.52
CA VAL A 8 -13.15 18.32 7.82
C VAL A 8 -13.90 17.00 7.70
N CYS A 9 -15.13 16.91 8.22
CA CYS A 9 -15.94 15.69 8.16
C CYS A 9 -16.26 15.30 6.71
N SER A 10 -16.70 16.26 5.88
CA SER A 10 -16.96 16.03 4.45
C SER A 10 -15.70 15.62 3.68
N THR A 11 -14.54 16.18 4.02
CA THR A 11 -13.28 15.80 3.36
C THR A 11 -12.83 14.38 3.74
N MET A 12 -13.10 13.94 4.97
CA MET A 12 -12.86 12.55 5.38
C MET A 12 -13.79 11.56 4.68
N GLU A 13 -15.06 11.91 4.48
CA GLU A 13 -16.02 11.09 3.72
C GLU A 13 -15.60 10.94 2.26
N ILE A 14 -15.04 12.00 1.65
CA ILE A 14 -14.47 11.96 0.30
C ILE A 14 -13.29 10.98 0.26
N ALA A 15 -12.39 11.01 1.23
CA ALA A 15 -11.26 10.07 1.29
C ALA A 15 -11.73 8.61 1.44
N GLY A 16 -12.72 8.35 2.29
CA GLY A 16 -13.30 7.00 2.43
C GLY A 16 -13.96 6.51 1.14
N THR A 17 -14.65 7.41 0.43
CA THR A 17 -15.27 7.09 -0.87
C THR A 17 -14.21 6.81 -1.94
N LEU A 18 -13.15 7.63 -2.02
CA LEU A 18 -12.04 7.42 -2.95
C LEU A 18 -11.31 6.10 -2.69
N HIS A 19 -11.12 5.72 -1.43
CA HIS A 19 -10.55 4.43 -1.06
C HIS A 19 -11.39 3.27 -1.62
N ASN A 20 -12.71 3.33 -1.44
CA ASN A 20 -13.61 2.30 -1.96
C ASN A 20 -13.63 2.25 -3.49
N ILE A 21 -13.57 3.41 -4.15
CA ILE A 21 -13.43 3.48 -5.62
C ILE A 21 -12.09 2.86 -6.06
N GLY A 22 -11.01 3.09 -5.32
CA GLY A 22 -9.72 2.43 -5.55
C GLY A 22 -9.82 0.91 -5.48
N ASN A 23 -10.49 0.38 -4.45
CA ASN A 23 -10.74 -1.06 -4.33
C ASN A 23 -11.57 -1.61 -5.50
N LEU A 24 -12.58 -0.87 -5.98
CA LEU A 24 -13.36 -1.27 -7.15
C LEU A 24 -12.51 -1.30 -8.43
N PHE A 25 -11.66 -0.30 -8.65
CA PHE A 25 -10.74 -0.31 -9.79
C PHE A 25 -9.74 -1.46 -9.71
N GLN A 26 -9.24 -1.77 -8.52
CA GLN A 26 -8.38 -2.94 -8.30
C GLN A 26 -9.11 -4.24 -8.68
N GLN A 27 -10.36 -4.41 -8.25
CA GLN A 27 -11.17 -5.58 -8.64
C GLN A 27 -11.48 -5.67 -10.14
N MET A 28 -11.33 -4.55 -10.86
CA MET A 28 -11.48 -4.49 -12.32
C MET A 28 -10.14 -4.64 -13.05
N ASP A 29 -9.04 -4.94 -12.33
CA ASP A 29 -7.66 -4.97 -12.82
C ASP A 29 -7.20 -3.62 -13.44
N ASP A 30 -7.91 -2.52 -13.15
CA ASP A 30 -7.53 -1.17 -13.55
C ASP A 30 -6.60 -0.55 -12.50
N TYR A 31 -5.41 -1.14 -12.42
CA TYR A 31 -4.40 -0.74 -11.45
C TYR A 31 -3.97 0.73 -11.56
N PRO A 32 -3.82 1.36 -12.76
CA PRO A 32 -3.47 2.78 -12.85
C PRO A 32 -4.50 3.70 -12.19
N ASN A 33 -5.80 3.45 -12.37
CA ASN A 33 -6.84 4.25 -11.74
C ASN A 33 -6.97 3.94 -10.25
N ALA A 34 -6.81 2.67 -9.84
CA ALA A 34 -6.75 2.30 -8.43
C ALA A 34 -5.63 3.04 -7.69
N LEU A 35 -4.41 3.08 -8.28
CA LEU A 35 -3.26 3.78 -7.69
C LEU A 35 -3.54 5.27 -7.51
N ARG A 36 -4.15 5.92 -8.52
CA ARG A 36 -4.53 7.33 -8.43
C ARG A 36 -5.51 7.58 -7.29
N CYS A 37 -6.53 6.73 -7.13
CA CYS A 37 -7.50 6.83 -6.05
C CYS A 37 -6.86 6.67 -4.67
N PHE A 38 -5.96 5.69 -4.50
CA PHE A 38 -5.27 5.48 -3.23
C PHE A 38 -4.26 6.59 -2.92
N LEU A 39 -3.51 7.10 -3.90
CA LEU A 39 -2.59 8.21 -3.70
C LEU A 39 -3.31 9.50 -3.29
N GLU A 40 -4.45 9.80 -3.92
CA GLU A 40 -5.28 10.94 -3.53
C GLU A 40 -5.88 10.76 -2.13
N THR A 41 -6.33 9.55 -1.80
CA THR A 41 -6.80 9.19 -0.46
C THR A 41 -5.69 9.41 0.58
N LYS A 42 -4.48 8.89 0.33
CA LYS A 42 -3.32 9.06 1.21
C LYS A 42 -3.02 10.53 1.41
N ARG A 43 -2.98 11.33 0.33
CA ARG A 43 -2.74 12.78 0.38
C ARG A 43 -3.74 13.51 1.27
N ILE A 44 -5.03 13.21 1.14
CA ILE A 44 -6.09 13.82 1.94
C ILE A 44 -5.95 13.41 3.42
N GLN A 45 -5.78 12.11 3.68
CA GLN A 45 -5.66 11.59 5.04
C GLN A 45 -4.41 12.13 5.75
N THR A 46 -3.26 12.17 5.08
CA THR A 46 -2.02 12.74 5.63
C THR A 46 -2.20 14.21 5.99
N ARG A 47 -2.87 15.00 5.15
CA ARG A 47 -3.11 16.43 5.43
C ARG A 47 -4.05 16.67 6.61
N LEU A 48 -5.04 15.80 6.80
CA LEU A 48 -6.06 15.97 7.84
C LEU A 48 -5.67 15.34 9.19
N LEU A 49 -5.02 14.18 9.15
CA LEU A 49 -4.80 13.30 10.30
C LEU A 49 -3.32 13.18 10.70
N GLY A 50 -2.41 13.55 9.78
CA GLY A 50 -0.96 13.34 9.93
C GLY A 50 -0.48 12.02 9.32
N GLU A 51 0.83 11.92 9.12
CA GLU A 51 1.48 10.76 8.45
C GLU A 51 1.40 9.47 9.25
N THR A 52 1.38 9.55 10.59
CA THR A 52 1.40 8.40 11.50
C THR A 52 0.01 7.88 11.85
N HIS A 53 -1.03 8.33 11.14
CA HIS A 53 -2.40 7.92 11.43
C HIS A 53 -2.72 6.54 10.83
N LEU A 54 -3.49 5.73 11.57
CA LEU A 54 -3.87 4.36 11.16
C LEU A 54 -4.48 4.29 9.75
N GLN A 55 -5.33 5.26 9.39
CA GLN A 55 -5.95 5.31 8.07
C GLN A 55 -4.95 5.56 6.93
N VAL A 56 -3.90 6.37 7.18
CA VAL A 56 -2.82 6.58 6.22
C VAL A 56 -2.07 5.27 6.00
N ALA A 57 -1.75 4.55 7.09
CA ALA A 57 -1.08 3.25 7.01
C ALA A 57 -1.90 2.21 6.23
N ARG A 58 -3.21 2.12 6.44
CA ARG A 58 -4.10 1.23 5.68
C ARG A 58 -4.12 1.57 4.19
N THR A 59 -4.17 2.85 3.84
CA THR A 59 -4.10 3.27 2.43
C THR A 59 -2.72 2.96 1.83
N THR A 60 -1.64 3.15 2.57
CA THR A 60 -0.29 2.78 2.13
C THR A 60 -0.15 1.26 1.93
N ALA A 61 -0.73 0.44 2.81
CA ALA A 61 -0.76 -1.02 2.63
C ALA A 61 -1.54 -1.43 1.37
N ALA A 62 -2.66 -0.76 1.07
CA ALA A 62 -3.40 -0.99 -0.17
C ALA A 62 -2.58 -0.63 -1.42
N ILE A 63 -1.77 0.43 -1.38
CA ILE A 63 -0.81 0.77 -2.44
C ILE A 63 0.25 -0.33 -2.59
N GLY A 64 0.75 -0.87 -1.47
CA GLY A 64 1.68 -2.00 -1.47
C GLY A 64 1.10 -3.24 -2.14
N HIS A 65 -0.15 -3.57 -1.83
CA HIS A 65 -0.87 -4.68 -2.45
C HIS A 65 -1.06 -4.48 -3.95
N LEU A 66 -1.40 -3.26 -4.36
CA LEU A 66 -1.54 -2.94 -5.78
C LEU A 66 -0.22 -3.12 -6.55
N HIS A 67 0.91 -2.73 -5.94
CA HIS A 67 2.22 -2.98 -6.52
C HIS A 67 2.60 -4.46 -6.54
N PHE A 68 2.14 -5.24 -5.55
CA PHE A 68 2.33 -6.68 -5.52
C PHE A 68 1.59 -7.37 -6.69
N GLU A 69 0.33 -7.02 -6.93
CA GLU A 69 -0.47 -7.54 -8.06
C GLU A 69 0.15 -7.17 -9.42
N GLN A 70 0.87 -6.05 -9.51
CA GLN A 70 1.62 -5.64 -10.70
C GLN A 70 3.02 -6.24 -10.82
N SER A 71 3.42 -7.15 -9.93
CA SER A 71 4.79 -7.70 -9.83
C SER A 71 5.88 -6.64 -9.61
N HIS A 72 5.52 -5.46 -9.10
CA HIS A 72 6.45 -4.41 -8.71
C HIS A 72 6.95 -4.63 -7.28
N PHE A 73 7.60 -5.77 -7.03
CA PHE A 73 7.93 -6.25 -5.67
C PHE A 73 8.74 -5.25 -4.84
N LYS A 74 9.71 -4.56 -5.44
CA LYS A 74 10.52 -3.54 -4.73
C LYS A 74 9.68 -2.34 -4.24
N LEU A 75 8.70 -1.90 -5.03
CA LEU A 75 7.80 -0.81 -4.66
C LEU A 75 6.75 -1.26 -3.64
N SER A 76 6.27 -2.49 -3.80
CA SER A 76 5.37 -3.15 -2.84
C SER A 76 6.01 -3.25 -1.46
N LEU A 77 7.24 -3.77 -1.39
CA LEU A 77 8.01 -3.92 -0.15
C LEU A 77 8.19 -2.58 0.57
N ALA A 78 8.58 -1.54 -0.14
CA ALA A 78 8.75 -0.20 0.43
C ALA A 78 7.43 0.33 1.03
N SER A 79 6.31 0.13 0.34
CA SER A 79 4.99 0.57 0.80
C SER A 79 4.54 -0.21 2.03
N TYR A 80 4.71 -1.54 2.05
CA TYR A 80 4.37 -2.35 3.20
C TYR A 80 5.25 -2.04 4.42
N GLN A 81 6.54 -1.77 4.24
CA GLN A 81 7.43 -1.35 5.32
C GLN A 81 6.99 -0.02 5.94
N GLU A 82 6.63 0.97 5.11
CA GLU A 82 6.07 2.25 5.59
C GLU A 82 4.79 2.02 6.41
N ALA A 83 3.86 1.20 5.90
CA ALA A 83 2.61 0.88 6.60
C ALA A 83 2.86 0.16 7.93
N ARG A 84 3.77 -0.83 7.94
CA ARG A 84 4.17 -1.60 9.14
C ARG A 84 4.73 -0.68 10.23
N ASP A 85 5.60 0.25 9.87
CA ASP A 85 6.25 1.14 10.82
C ASP A 85 5.21 2.05 11.50
N VAL A 86 4.20 2.51 10.75
CA VAL A 86 3.07 3.24 11.34
C VAL A 86 2.20 2.32 12.20
N PHE A 87 1.84 1.11 11.74
CA PHE A 87 1.05 0.15 12.52
C PHE A 87 1.73 -0.20 13.86
N TRP A 88 3.05 -0.31 13.86
CA TRP A 88 3.85 -0.50 15.07
C TRP A 88 3.74 0.71 16.01
N GLN A 89 3.85 1.93 15.50
CA GLN A 89 3.73 3.15 16.30
C GLN A 89 2.35 3.30 16.93
N VAL A 90 1.28 2.97 16.20
CA VAL A 90 -0.10 3.04 16.72
C VAL A 90 -0.50 1.80 17.54
N GLN A 91 0.40 0.82 17.71
CA GLN A 91 0.16 -0.45 18.41
C GLN A 91 -0.99 -1.28 17.84
N SER A 92 -1.20 -1.21 16.53
CA SER A 92 -2.21 -2.03 15.81
C SER A 92 -1.63 -3.41 15.51
N LEU A 93 -1.77 -4.33 16.47
CA LEU A 93 -1.12 -5.64 16.42
C LEU A 93 -1.61 -6.54 15.30
N ASP A 94 -2.89 -6.45 14.92
CA ASP A 94 -3.48 -7.33 13.90
C ASP A 94 -3.05 -6.90 12.50
N GLU A 95 -3.17 -5.61 12.17
CA GLU A 95 -2.68 -5.06 10.91
C GLU A 95 -1.16 -5.21 10.78
N TRP A 96 -0.41 -4.98 11.87
CA TRP A 96 1.04 -5.19 11.86
C TRP A 96 1.43 -6.64 11.53
N LYS A 97 0.74 -7.63 12.11
CA LYS A 97 0.98 -9.05 11.81
C LYS A 97 0.69 -9.36 10.35
N GLN A 98 -0.44 -8.88 9.83
CA GLN A 98 -0.80 -9.08 8.43
C GLN A 98 0.25 -8.49 7.50
N THR A 99 0.60 -7.21 7.68
CA THR A 99 1.61 -6.55 6.84
C THR A 99 2.98 -7.23 6.94
N LYS A 100 3.31 -7.85 8.07
CA LYS A 100 4.56 -8.63 8.19
C LYS A 100 4.52 -9.91 7.35
N LEU A 101 3.37 -10.58 7.25
CA LEU A 101 3.21 -11.73 6.35
C LEU A 101 3.32 -11.28 4.89
N ASP A 102 2.64 -10.18 4.53
CA ASP A 102 2.71 -9.62 3.17
C ASP A 102 4.15 -9.25 2.79
N ILE A 103 4.93 -8.65 3.72
CA ILE A 103 6.36 -8.35 3.52
C ILE A 103 7.16 -9.63 3.28
N GLN A 104 6.95 -10.67 4.08
CA GLN A 104 7.70 -11.93 3.95
C GLN A 104 7.42 -12.57 2.59
N GLU A 105 6.17 -12.61 2.15
CA GLU A 105 5.78 -13.14 0.84
C GLU A 105 6.46 -12.36 -0.30
N VAL A 106 6.48 -11.03 -0.23
CA VAL A 106 7.15 -10.19 -1.22
C VAL A 106 8.67 -10.46 -1.25
N GLU A 107 9.30 -10.62 -0.07
CA GLU A 107 10.73 -10.91 0.04
C GLU A 107 11.09 -12.28 -0.56
N GLU A 108 10.26 -13.30 -0.33
CA GLU A 108 10.43 -14.64 -0.91
C GLU A 108 10.37 -14.58 -2.45
N LEU A 109 9.40 -13.87 -3.03
CA LEU A 109 9.30 -13.72 -4.49
C LEU A 109 10.49 -12.97 -5.11
N ILE A 110 11.02 -11.96 -4.43
CA ILE A 110 12.22 -11.25 -4.90
C ILE A 110 13.42 -12.20 -4.99
N LEU A 111 13.60 -13.07 -3.99
CA LEU A 111 14.69 -14.05 -3.98
C LEU A 111 14.53 -15.06 -5.12
N GLU A 112 13.31 -15.55 -5.36
CA GLU A 112 13.02 -16.47 -6.47
C GLU A 112 13.34 -15.84 -7.84
N GLU A 113 13.00 -14.57 -8.06
CA GLU A 113 13.33 -13.85 -9.30
C GLU A 113 14.85 -13.71 -9.50
N GLU A 114 15.61 -13.46 -8.43
CA GLU A 114 17.06 -13.33 -8.48
C GLU A 114 17.75 -14.67 -8.79
N GLU A 115 17.29 -15.77 -8.18
CA GLU A 115 17.83 -17.12 -8.44
C GLU A 115 17.59 -17.57 -9.90
N GLN A 116 16.42 -17.27 -10.46
CA GLN A 116 16.10 -17.59 -11.86
C GLN A 116 16.98 -16.83 -12.86
N GLN A 117 17.37 -15.60 -12.53
CA GLN A 117 18.28 -14.80 -13.37
C GLN A 117 19.70 -15.35 -13.35
N GLN A 118 20.14 -15.91 -12.23
CA GLN A 118 21.49 -16.46 -12.08
C GLN A 118 21.64 -17.84 -12.74
N GLY A 119 20.62 -18.69 -12.69
CA GLY A 119 20.63 -20.02 -13.33
C GLY A 119 20.67 -20.00 -14.87
N ASN A 120 20.26 -18.89 -15.50
CA ASN A 120 20.31 -18.72 -16.97
C ASN A 120 21.67 -18.24 -17.50
N GLY A 121 22.57 -17.74 -16.64
CA GLY A 121 23.89 -17.26 -17.04
C GLY A 121 24.90 -18.37 -17.37
N ASP A 122 24.75 -19.54 -16.75
CA ASP A 122 25.77 -20.60 -16.81
C ASP A 122 25.59 -21.60 -17.97
N ASN A 123 24.45 -21.56 -18.68
CA ASN A 123 24.13 -22.51 -19.76
C ASN A 123 24.60 -22.08 -21.17
N ASN A 124 25.24 -20.93 -21.33
CA ASN A 124 25.70 -20.42 -22.62
C ASN A 124 27.21 -20.55 -22.87
N ASN A 125 27.92 -21.41 -22.12
CA ASN A 125 29.36 -21.60 -22.28
C ASN A 125 29.78 -23.08 -22.41
N LYS A 126 29.14 -23.82 -23.32
CA LYS A 126 29.61 -25.13 -23.82
C LYS A 126 29.68 -25.16 -25.33
#